data_AF-A0A259J0P7-F1
#
_entry.id   AF-A0A259J0P7-F1
#
_cell.length_a   1.000
_cell.length_b   1.000
_cell.length_c   1.000
_cell.angle_alpha   90.00
_cell.angle_beta   90.00
_cell.angle_gamma   90.00
#
_symmetry.space_group_name_H-M   'P 1'
#
loop_
_entity.id
_entity.type
_entity.pdbx_description
1 polymer ?
#
loop_
_entity_poly.entity_id
_entity_poly.type
_entity_poly.pdbx_seq_one_letter_code
_entity_poly.pdbx_strand_id
1 'polypeptide(L)'
;GSIGVISAGFGFEGLIEKMGIERRVHTAGTRKGMLDPFQKEDPADVERLEAIQREIHASFVALVKARRGDALSGDDETLFSGEFWAGTQALGLGLADGMGDLRSVLRARYGANVRTPLVQAGGLFGRRGGVLLEQGLGAGVGAGLADGLLSAAEDRSLWSRYGR
;
A
#
# COMPACT_ATOMS: atom_id res chain seq x y z
N GLY A 1 13.15 6.16 6.13
CA GLY A 1 13.99 5.00 5.80
C GLY A 1 13.28 4.13 4.79
N SER A 2 13.89 3.02 4.39
CA SER A 2 13.40 2.11 3.34
C SER A 2 13.04 2.84 2.04
N ILE A 3 13.88 3.82 1.67
CA ILE A 3 13.67 4.61 0.46
C ILE A 3 14.36 3.87 -0.69
N GLY A 4 13.63 2.93 -1.28
CA GLY A 4 14.08 2.06 -2.36
C GLY A 4 12.87 1.44 -3.06
N VAL A 5 13.10 0.73 -4.16
CA VAL A 5 12.05 0.06 -4.94
C VAL A 5 12.49 -1.37 -5.22
N ILE A 6 11.63 -2.33 -4.94
CA ILE A 6 11.87 -3.74 -5.24
C ILE A 6 10.69 -4.33 -6.01
N SER A 7 10.99 -5.27 -6.90
CA SER A 7 10.05 -6.21 -7.48
C SER A 7 10.64 -7.58 -7.26
N ALA A 8 9.89 -8.48 -6.62
CA ALA A 8 10.38 -9.79 -6.22
C ALA A 8 9.35 -10.86 -6.54
N GLY A 9 9.83 -12.03 -6.94
CA GLY A 9 9.04 -13.20 -7.29
C GLY A 9 9.92 -14.45 -7.26
N PHE A 10 9.34 -15.58 -7.67
CA PHE A 10 10.03 -16.87 -7.75
C PHE A 10 10.00 -17.39 -9.18
N GLY A 11 11.01 -18.18 -9.55
CA GLY A 11 10.96 -19.07 -10.72
C GLY A 11 10.52 -20.47 -10.30
N PHE A 12 9.49 -21.00 -10.95
CA PHE A 12 8.88 -22.31 -10.72
C PHE A 12 8.85 -23.17 -11.99
N GLU A 13 9.46 -22.72 -13.09
CA GLU A 13 9.50 -23.42 -14.37
C GLU A 13 10.06 -24.86 -14.22
N GLY A 14 11.14 -25.04 -13.45
CA GLY A 14 11.71 -26.37 -13.20
C GLY A 14 10.88 -27.24 -12.24
N LEU A 15 10.04 -26.63 -11.39
CA LEU A 15 9.15 -27.37 -10.51
C LEU A 15 7.96 -27.95 -11.30
N ILE A 16 7.33 -27.13 -12.14
CA ILE A 16 6.17 -27.58 -12.93
C ILE A 16 6.56 -28.64 -13.95
N GLU A 17 7.77 -28.55 -14.52
CA GLU A 17 8.31 -29.57 -15.42
C GLU A 17 8.44 -30.92 -14.71
N LYS A 18 9.05 -30.94 -13.51
CA LYS A 18 9.21 -32.17 -12.70
C LYS A 18 7.88 -32.80 -12.29
N MET A 19 6.85 -31.96 -12.07
CA MET A 19 5.52 -32.40 -11.65
C MET A 19 4.62 -32.78 -12.83
N GLY A 20 5.10 -32.66 -14.08
CA GLY A 20 4.31 -32.92 -15.28
C GLY A 20 3.16 -31.93 -15.48
N ILE A 21 3.29 -30.71 -14.94
CA ILE A 21 2.29 -29.65 -15.07
C ILE A 21 2.58 -28.84 -16.33
N GLU A 22 1.62 -28.80 -17.24
CA GLU A 22 1.69 -27.95 -18.44
C GLU A 22 1.13 -26.56 -18.18
N ARG A 23 1.92 -25.54 -18.49
CA ARG A 23 1.54 -24.14 -18.38
C ARG A 23 0.93 -23.63 -19.69
N ARG A 24 -0.35 -23.22 -19.66
CA ARG A 24 -1.06 -22.65 -20.82
C ARG A 24 -1.44 -21.19 -20.56
N VAL A 25 -0.97 -20.27 -21.39
CA VAL A 25 -1.20 -18.83 -21.24
C VAL A 25 -1.69 -18.24 -22.56
N HIS A 26 -2.77 -17.47 -22.50
CA HIS A 26 -3.34 -16.73 -23.63
C HIS A 26 -3.43 -15.26 -23.24
N THR A 27 -2.76 -14.39 -23.97
CA THR A 27 -2.69 -12.96 -23.64
C THR A 27 -3.07 -12.09 -24.83
N ALA A 28 -3.62 -10.91 -24.54
CA ALA A 28 -3.79 -9.83 -25.50
C ALA A 28 -2.89 -8.66 -25.07
N GLY A 29 -2.02 -8.24 -25.98
CA GLY A 29 -0.93 -7.28 -25.71
C GLY A 29 0.42 -7.97 -25.59
N THR A 30 1.42 -7.42 -26.26
CA THR A 30 2.74 -8.05 -26.50
C THR A 30 3.56 -8.32 -25.23
N ARG A 31 3.24 -7.67 -24.11
CA ARG A 31 4.00 -7.73 -22.86
C ARG A 31 3.17 -8.13 -21.65
N LYS A 32 1.98 -8.70 -21.88
CA LYS A 32 1.03 -9.09 -20.81
C LYS A 32 1.36 -10.45 -20.17
N GLY A 33 2.60 -10.91 -20.34
CA GLY A 33 3.17 -12.11 -19.69
C GLY A 33 4.48 -11.83 -18.95
N MET A 34 4.83 -10.55 -18.73
CA MET A 34 6.02 -10.20 -17.95
C MET A 34 5.87 -10.61 -16.48
N LEU A 35 6.99 -10.93 -15.81
CA LEU A 35 7.06 -11.35 -14.40
C LEU A 35 6.34 -12.67 -14.08
N ASP A 36 6.26 -13.54 -15.06
CA ASP A 36 5.48 -14.74 -14.95
C ASP A 36 6.28 -15.91 -14.34
N PRO A 37 5.97 -16.36 -13.11
CA PRO A 37 6.89 -17.18 -12.31
C PRO A 37 7.11 -18.60 -12.85
N PHE A 38 6.28 -19.09 -13.78
CA PHE A 38 6.46 -20.42 -14.38
C PHE A 38 7.07 -20.39 -15.78
N GLN A 39 7.63 -19.26 -16.20
CA GLN A 39 8.41 -19.12 -17.43
C GLN A 39 9.81 -18.61 -17.09
N LYS A 40 10.78 -18.92 -17.95
CA LYS A 40 12.10 -18.31 -17.89
C LYS A 40 11.98 -16.80 -18.13
N GLU A 41 12.73 -16.00 -17.37
CA GLU A 41 12.79 -14.56 -17.59
C GLU A 41 13.37 -14.20 -18.98
N ASP A 42 12.75 -13.20 -19.60
CA ASP A 42 13.27 -12.55 -20.81
C ASP A 42 14.14 -11.34 -20.40
N PRO A 43 15.43 -11.29 -20.81
CA PRO A 43 16.32 -10.16 -20.51
C PRO A 43 15.77 -8.80 -20.92
N ALA A 44 15.02 -8.70 -22.02
CA ALA A 44 14.45 -7.44 -22.49
C ALA A 44 13.30 -6.93 -21.60
N ASP A 45 12.60 -7.86 -20.94
CA ASP A 45 11.57 -7.56 -19.96
C ASP A 45 12.19 -7.19 -18.60
N VAL A 46 13.29 -7.84 -18.20
CA VAL A 46 14.07 -7.47 -17.00
C VAL A 46 14.61 -6.05 -17.13
N GLU A 47 15.26 -5.70 -18.25
CA GLU A 47 15.77 -4.34 -18.47
C GLU A 47 14.66 -3.28 -18.37
N ARG A 48 13.46 -3.61 -18.86
CA ARG A 48 12.28 -2.75 -18.76
C ARG A 48 11.79 -2.60 -17.33
N LEU A 49 11.72 -3.70 -16.58
CA LEU A 49 11.36 -3.69 -15.17
C LEU A 49 12.32 -2.79 -14.38
N GLU A 50 13.62 -2.94 -14.60
CA GLU A 50 14.62 -2.11 -13.93
C GLU A 50 14.50 -0.63 -14.32
N ALA A 51 14.18 -0.33 -15.59
CA ALA A 51 13.93 1.05 -16.01
C ALA A 51 12.75 1.67 -15.26
N ILE A 52 11.66 0.91 -15.10
CA ILE A 52 10.49 1.33 -14.31
C ILE A 52 10.87 1.52 -12.84
N GLN A 53 11.65 0.60 -12.26
CA GLN A 53 12.12 0.72 -10.88
C GLN A 53 12.98 1.98 -10.67
N ARG A 54 13.90 2.28 -11.59
CA ARG A 54 14.72 3.50 -11.57
C ARG A 54 13.87 4.76 -11.62
N GLU A 55 12.84 4.80 -12.46
CA GLU A 55 11.91 5.93 -12.57
C GLU A 55 11.11 6.14 -11.27
N ILE A 56 10.59 5.07 -10.68
CA ILE A 56 9.87 5.11 -9.40
C ILE A 56 10.80 5.55 -8.27
N HIS A 57 12.02 5.01 -8.22
CA HIS A 57 13.01 5.35 -7.20
C HIS A 57 13.39 6.83 -7.30
N ALA A 58 13.69 7.33 -8.50
CA ALA A 58 13.98 8.74 -8.73
C ALA A 58 12.84 9.65 -8.28
N SER A 59 11.58 9.27 -8.56
CA SER A 59 10.39 10.00 -8.13
C SER A 59 10.26 10.02 -6.59
N PHE A 60 10.55 8.90 -5.93
CA PHE A 60 10.53 8.81 -4.48
C PHE A 60 11.63 9.67 -3.85
N VAL A 61 12.86 9.61 -4.37
CA VAL A 61 13.98 10.46 -3.93
C VAL A 61 13.63 11.94 -4.08
N ALA A 62 13.09 12.34 -5.25
CA ALA A 62 12.69 13.72 -5.50
C ALA A 62 11.63 14.20 -4.50
N LEU A 63 10.64 13.37 -4.19
CA LEU A 63 9.61 13.68 -3.19
C LEU A 63 10.23 13.90 -1.80
N VAL A 64 11.14 13.02 -1.36
CA VAL A 64 11.78 13.14 -0.04
C VAL A 64 12.64 14.40 0.01
N LYS A 65 13.48 14.65 -1.01
CA LYS A 65 14.30 15.86 -1.09
C LYS A 65 13.46 17.13 -1.08
N ALA A 66 12.38 17.18 -1.85
CA ALA A 66 11.50 18.35 -1.90
C ALA A 66 10.80 18.63 -0.56
N ARG A 67 10.57 17.61 0.28
CA ARG A 67 9.89 17.76 1.56
C ARG A 67 10.83 17.99 2.75
N ARG A 68 12.04 17.44 2.70
CA ARG A 68 13.01 17.50 3.80
C ARG A 68 14.06 18.59 3.59
N GLY A 69 14.42 18.89 2.34
CA GLY A 69 15.37 19.95 1.99
C GLY A 69 16.66 19.87 2.81
N ASP A 70 17.05 21.01 3.37
CA ASP A 70 18.25 21.17 4.19
C ASP A 70 18.24 20.39 5.51
N ALA A 71 17.10 19.78 5.89
CA ALA A 71 17.05 18.94 7.08
C ALA A 71 17.81 17.62 6.87
N LEU A 72 17.94 17.13 5.62
CA LEU A 72 18.62 15.87 5.33
C LEU A 72 20.11 15.96 5.65
N SER A 73 20.59 14.99 6.44
CA SER A 73 21.98 14.86 6.83
C SER A 73 22.49 13.50 6.38
N GLY A 74 23.19 13.47 5.25
CA GLY A 74 23.74 12.26 4.64
C GLY A 74 23.89 12.42 3.13
N ASP A 75 24.71 11.58 2.52
CA ASP A 75 24.77 11.48 1.06
C ASP A 75 23.59 10.69 0.49
N ASP A 76 23.36 10.85 -0.81
CA ASP A 76 22.29 10.17 -1.53
C ASP A 76 22.44 8.65 -1.48
N GLU A 77 23.67 8.14 -1.50
CA GLU A 77 23.95 6.70 -1.49
C GLU A 77 23.46 6.06 -0.19
N THR A 78 23.63 6.74 0.94
CA THR A 78 23.19 6.29 2.26
C THR A 78 21.69 6.49 2.44
N LEU A 79 21.16 7.67 2.09
CA LEU A 79 19.77 8.04 2.38
C LEU A 79 18.77 7.27 1.49
N PHE A 80 19.17 6.91 0.28
CA PHE A 80 18.29 6.34 -0.75
C PHE A 80 18.70 4.94 -1.21
N SER A 81 19.46 4.21 -0.38
CA SER A 81 19.87 2.81 -0.60
C SER A 81 18.74 1.79 -0.45
N GLY A 82 17.64 2.16 0.20
CA GLY A 82 16.61 1.23 0.66
C GLY A 82 16.84 0.68 2.08
N GLU A 83 17.90 1.11 2.77
CA GLU A 83 18.18 0.71 4.16
C GLU A 83 17.09 1.22 5.13
N PHE A 84 16.79 0.40 6.14
CA PHE A 84 15.89 0.77 7.23
C PHE A 84 16.68 1.41 8.37
N TRP A 85 16.07 2.43 8.98
CA TRP A 85 16.70 3.17 10.07
C TRP A 85 15.80 3.10 11.29
N ALA A 86 16.41 2.85 12.46
CA ALA A 86 15.72 3.05 13.72
C ALA A 86 15.33 4.54 13.88
N GLY A 87 14.28 4.84 14.66
CA GLY A 87 13.77 6.20 14.79
C GLY A 87 14.84 7.22 15.20
N THR A 88 15.74 6.86 16.11
CA THR A 88 16.87 7.72 16.53
C THR A 88 17.84 8.02 15.38
N GLN A 89 18.17 7.03 14.54
CA GLN A 89 19.01 7.24 13.36
C GLN A 89 18.27 8.08 12.31
N ALA A 90 16.98 7.82 12.10
CA ALA A 90 16.16 8.61 11.17
C ALA A 90 16.09 10.10 11.56
N LEU A 91 16.09 10.42 12.86
CA LEU A 91 16.25 11.80 13.33
C LEU A 91 17.62 12.37 12.98
N GLY A 92 18.69 11.62 13.26
CA GLY A 92 20.06 12.03 12.98
C GLY A 92 20.37 12.23 11.49
N LEU A 93 19.64 11.53 10.62
CA LEU A 93 19.68 11.65 9.15
C LEU A 93 18.70 12.69 8.59
N GLY A 94 17.92 13.33 9.46
CA GLY A 94 16.94 14.31 9.05
C GLY A 94 15.77 13.73 8.26
N LEU A 95 15.49 12.44 8.39
CA LEU A 95 14.34 11.76 7.78
C LEU A 95 13.06 11.87 8.63
N ALA A 96 13.20 12.26 9.90
CA ALA A 96 12.09 12.51 10.83
C ALA A 96 12.35 13.78 11.66
N ASP A 97 11.28 14.37 12.22
CA ASP A 97 11.37 15.62 13.00
C ASP A 97 11.38 15.41 14.51
N GLY A 98 10.89 14.26 14.99
CA GLY A 98 10.86 13.94 16.41
C GLY A 98 10.42 12.51 16.68
N MET A 99 10.55 12.07 17.94
CA MET A 99 10.01 10.82 18.44
C MET A 99 8.82 11.09 19.37
N GLY A 100 7.79 10.27 19.26
CA GLY A 100 6.63 10.34 20.15
C GLY A 100 5.57 9.31 19.78
N ASP A 101 4.62 9.10 20.69
CA ASP A 101 3.43 8.31 20.41
C ASP A 101 2.33 9.16 19.77
N LEU A 102 1.40 8.48 19.08
CA LEU A 102 0.28 9.11 18.37
C LEU A 102 -0.50 10.10 19.25
N ARG A 103 -0.85 9.75 20.49
CA ARG A 103 -1.72 10.59 21.33
C ARG A 103 -0.98 11.84 21.80
N SER A 104 0.27 11.70 22.19
CA SER A 104 1.09 12.84 22.63
C SER A 104 1.34 13.81 21.49
N VAL A 105 1.69 13.32 20.29
CA VAL A 105 1.91 14.16 19.10
C VAL A 105 0.62 14.88 18.69
N LEU A 106 -0.51 14.17 18.65
CA LEU A 106 -1.79 14.78 18.26
C LEU A 106 -2.26 15.83 19.29
N ARG A 107 -2.12 15.57 20.59
CA ARG A 107 -2.49 16.56 21.61
C ARG A 107 -1.59 17.79 21.59
N ALA A 108 -0.30 17.61 21.34
CA ALA A 108 0.63 18.73 21.20
C ALA A 108 0.26 19.61 19.98
N ARG A 109 -0.15 18.99 18.86
CA ARG A 109 -0.44 19.69 17.61
C ARG A 109 -1.85 20.29 17.55
N TYR A 110 -2.85 19.61 18.11
CA TYR A 110 -4.27 19.94 17.94
C TYR A 110 -5.01 20.22 19.26
N GLY A 111 -4.29 20.18 20.39
CA GLY A 111 -4.83 20.45 21.72
C GLY A 111 -5.32 19.21 22.48
N ALA A 112 -5.55 19.38 23.79
CA ALA A 112 -5.88 18.29 24.70
C ALA A 112 -7.19 17.55 24.36
N ASN A 113 -8.11 18.22 23.66
CA ASN A 113 -9.44 17.69 23.31
C ASN A 113 -9.45 16.94 21.97
N VAL A 114 -8.29 16.71 21.33
CA VAL A 114 -8.21 15.95 20.09
C VAL A 114 -8.78 14.53 20.29
N ARG A 115 -9.70 14.14 19.42
CA ARG A 115 -10.31 12.81 19.46
C ARG A 115 -9.59 11.90 18.48
N THR A 116 -9.20 10.72 18.95
CA THR A 116 -8.61 9.65 18.11
C THR A 116 -9.60 8.48 18.03
N PRO A 117 -10.71 8.61 17.26
CA PRO A 117 -11.64 7.51 17.11
C PRO A 117 -10.94 6.33 16.44
N LEU A 118 -11.17 5.13 16.95
CA LEU A 118 -10.70 3.93 16.30
C LEU A 118 -11.55 3.70 15.05
N VAL A 119 -10.98 3.94 13.87
CA VAL A 119 -11.60 3.55 12.61
C VAL A 119 -11.30 2.08 12.40
N GLN A 120 -12.15 1.20 12.91
CA GLN A 120 -12.12 -0.20 12.49
C GLN A 120 -12.64 -0.25 11.05
N ALA A 121 -11.83 -0.76 10.12
CA ALA A 121 -12.35 -1.26 8.86
C ALA A 121 -13.34 -2.38 9.22
N GLY A 122 -14.63 -2.13 9.08
CA GLY A 122 -15.68 -3.07 9.45
C GLY A 122 -15.48 -4.39 8.72
N GLY A 123 -15.01 -5.41 9.44
CA GLY A 123 -14.98 -6.76 8.92
C GLY A 123 -16.40 -7.29 8.72
N LEU A 124 -16.57 -8.24 7.80
CA LEU A 124 -17.85 -8.88 7.43
C LEU A 124 -18.62 -9.54 8.60
N PHE A 125 -18.05 -9.55 9.80
CA PHE A 125 -18.65 -10.08 11.02
C PHE A 125 -18.93 -9.02 12.11
N GLY A 126 -18.64 -7.73 11.86
CA GLY A 126 -18.96 -6.62 12.78
C GLY A 126 -20.45 -6.24 12.83
N ARG A 127 -21.30 -6.85 11.99
CA ARG A 127 -22.76 -6.61 11.93
C ARG A 127 -23.63 -7.60 12.71
N ARG A 128 -23.08 -8.53 13.50
CA ARG A 128 -23.91 -9.51 14.22
C ARG A 128 -24.25 -9.05 15.64
N GLY A 129 -25.23 -8.17 15.73
CA GLY A 129 -25.88 -7.75 16.96
C GLY A 129 -27.37 -7.49 16.76
N GLY A 130 -28.06 -8.35 16.02
CA GLY A 130 -29.51 -8.31 15.90
C GLY A 130 -30.00 -8.60 14.48
N VAL A 131 -30.89 -9.59 14.37
CA VAL A 131 -31.75 -9.84 13.20
C VAL A 131 -31.07 -10.50 12.00
N LEU A 132 -30.70 -11.78 12.14
CA LEU A 132 -30.87 -12.73 11.04
C LEU A 132 -31.09 -14.14 11.60
N LEU A 133 -32.28 -14.35 12.14
CA LEU A 133 -32.83 -15.69 12.35
C LEU A 133 -34.30 -15.66 11.98
N GLU A 134 -34.58 -15.32 10.73
CA GLU A 134 -35.83 -15.64 10.04
C GLU A 134 -35.66 -15.30 8.56
N GLN A 135 -35.81 -16.32 7.72
CA GLN A 135 -36.15 -16.24 6.29
C GLN A 135 -34.97 -15.82 5.38
N GLY A 136 -34.48 -16.64 4.45
CA GLY A 136 -35.25 -17.42 3.49
C GLY A 136 -34.95 -16.85 2.10
N LEU A 137 -34.36 -17.68 1.25
CA LEU A 137 -34.15 -17.55 -0.19
C LEU A 137 -35.00 -16.49 -0.93
N GLY A 138 -34.36 -15.54 -1.63
CA GLY A 138 -34.98 -14.83 -2.77
C GLY A 138 -34.65 -13.33 -2.90
N ALA A 139 -34.22 -12.93 -4.11
CA ALA A 139 -34.07 -11.55 -4.65
C ALA A 139 -33.04 -10.64 -3.93
N GLY A 140 -32.16 -9.88 -4.57
CA GLY A 140 -32.05 -9.39 -5.94
C GLY A 140 -31.10 -8.19 -5.88
N VAL A 141 -30.47 -7.86 -7.01
CA VAL A 141 -29.37 -6.89 -7.23
C VAL A 141 -29.59 -5.46 -6.65
N GLY A 142 -30.77 -5.12 -6.12
CA GLY A 142 -31.09 -3.80 -5.54
C GLY A 142 -30.57 -3.53 -4.12
N ALA A 143 -30.40 -4.56 -3.28
CA ALA A 143 -29.98 -4.36 -1.89
C ALA A 143 -28.51 -3.90 -1.78
N GLY A 144 -27.62 -4.41 -2.64
CA GLY A 144 -26.20 -4.03 -2.66
C GLY A 144 -25.96 -2.59 -3.16
N LEU A 145 -26.79 -2.10 -4.07
CA LEU A 145 -26.74 -0.70 -4.55
C LEU A 145 -27.27 0.27 -3.50
N ALA A 146 -28.36 -0.09 -2.79
CA ALA A 146 -28.88 0.71 -1.70
C ALA A 146 -27.90 0.78 -0.52
N ASP A 147 -27.33 -0.36 -0.10
CA ASP A 147 -26.33 -0.41 0.98
C ASP A 147 -25.05 0.33 0.57
N GLY A 148 -24.65 0.26 -0.71
CA GLY A 148 -23.52 1.03 -1.25
C GLY A 148 -23.75 2.54 -1.27
N LEU A 149 -24.96 3.00 -1.62
CA LEU A 149 -25.34 4.41 -1.59
C LEU A 149 -25.47 4.95 -0.16
N LEU A 150 -26.00 4.15 0.77
CA LEU A 150 -26.03 4.48 2.19
C LEU A 150 -24.63 4.58 2.77
N SER A 151 -23.76 3.60 2.49
CA SER A 151 -22.36 3.63 2.90
C SER A 151 -21.63 4.86 2.33
N ALA A 152 -21.84 5.19 1.06
CA ALA A 152 -21.25 6.40 0.45
C ALA A 152 -21.79 7.71 1.07
N ALA A 153 -23.05 7.74 1.48
CA ALA A 153 -23.64 8.88 2.17
C ALA A 153 -23.13 9.01 3.61
N GLU A 154 -22.95 7.90 4.32
CA GLU A 154 -22.36 7.85 5.66
C GLU A 154 -20.89 8.28 5.62
N ASP A 155 -20.11 7.78 4.67
CA ASP A 155 -18.73 8.19 4.45
C ASP A 155 -18.67 9.69 4.15
N ARG A 156 -19.50 10.19 3.23
CA ARG A 156 -19.55 11.62 2.91
C ARG A 156 -19.94 12.48 4.11
N SER A 157 -20.85 11.99 4.94
CA SER A 157 -21.25 12.63 6.20
C SER A 157 -20.09 12.65 7.21
N LEU A 158 -19.37 11.53 7.36
CA LEU A 158 -18.19 11.44 8.23
C LEU A 158 -17.08 12.38 7.76
N TRP A 159 -16.78 12.44 6.47
CA TRP A 159 -15.77 13.34 5.91
C TRP A 159 -16.18 14.82 5.93
N SER A 160 -17.47 15.13 5.83
CA SER A 160 -17.96 16.51 5.90
C SER A 160 -17.73 17.17 7.27
N ARG A 161 -17.55 16.37 8.33
CA ARG A 161 -17.27 16.86 9.70
C ARG A 161 -15.83 17.31 9.91
N TYR A 162 -14.92 16.97 9.00
CA TYR A 162 -13.50 17.30 9.12
C TYR A 162 -13.06 18.50 8.26
N GLY A 163 -13.98 19.17 7.57
CA GLY A 163 -13.68 20.34 6.71
C GLY A 163 -13.00 19.95 5.39
N ARG A 164 -13.14 20.80 4.36
CA ARG A 164 -12.43 20.64 3.07
C ARG A 164 -10.96 21.00 3.21
#